data_AF-A0A432GP93-F1
#
_entry.id   AF-A0A432GP93-F1
#
_cell.length_a   1.000
_cell.length_b   1.000
_cell.length_c   1.000
_cell.angle_alpha   90.00
_cell.angle_beta   90.00
_cell.angle_gamma   90.00
#
_symmetry.space_group_name_H-M   'P 1'
#
loop_
_entity.id
_entity.type
_entity.pdbx_description
1 polymer ?
#
loop_
_entity_poly.entity_id
_entity_poly.type
_entity_poly.pdbx_seq_one_letter_code
_entity_poly.pdbx_strand_id
1 'polypeptide(L)'
;MFHVSGKGFTNSQHVALPAATYGGGDTASKLLEKSNLFTSGIGLPLPPVPGGFNAMRLGTQEITRWGMRPENMETIADFFCRLLLKQEKPEKLKSEVIEFRKAFQKLHYIRD
;
A
#
# COMPACT_ATOMS: atom_id res chain seq x y z
N MET A 1 3.49 8.66 -15.45
CA MET A 1 4.00 7.50 -14.68
C MET A 1 5.51 7.67 -14.57
N PHE A 2 6.11 7.49 -13.39
CA PHE A 2 7.59 7.53 -13.27
C PHE A 2 8.15 6.21 -13.79
N HIS A 3 9.22 6.28 -14.58
CA HIS A 3 9.83 5.10 -15.20
C HIS A 3 11.22 4.83 -14.63
N VAL A 4 11.43 3.57 -14.22
CA VAL A 4 12.76 3.01 -13.93
C VAL A 4 13.20 2.24 -15.17
N SER A 5 14.41 2.54 -15.65
CA SER A 5 14.96 1.94 -16.86
C SER A 5 14.81 0.42 -16.86
N GLY A 6 14.08 -0.11 -17.85
CA GLY A 6 13.87 -1.55 -18.07
C GLY A 6 12.91 -2.26 -17.11
N LYS A 7 12.34 -1.62 -16.08
CA LYS A 7 11.56 -2.31 -15.01
C LYS A 7 10.20 -1.70 -14.67
N GLY A 8 9.72 -0.73 -15.44
CA GLY A 8 8.42 -0.09 -15.23
C GLY A 8 8.50 1.01 -14.19
N PHE A 9 7.88 0.86 -13.03
CA PHE A 9 7.76 1.91 -12.00
C PHE A 9 8.67 1.72 -10.77
N THR A 10 9.31 0.56 -10.62
CA THR A 10 10.28 0.29 -9.55
C THR A 10 11.29 -0.78 -9.97
N ASN A 11 12.49 -0.75 -9.40
CA ASN A 11 13.47 -1.85 -9.43
C ASN A 11 13.89 -2.23 -7.99
N SER A 12 12.99 -2.03 -7.03
CA SER A 12 13.20 -2.33 -5.62
C SER A 12 11.93 -2.91 -5.01
N GLN A 13 12.01 -3.28 -3.74
CA GLN A 13 10.87 -3.72 -2.92
C GLN A 13 9.89 -2.59 -2.56
N HIS A 14 10.24 -1.33 -2.83
CA HIS A 14 9.39 -0.18 -2.56
C HIS A 14 8.72 0.36 -3.82
N VAL A 15 7.48 0.83 -3.66
CA VAL A 15 6.75 1.60 -4.66
C VAL A 15 6.35 2.93 -4.05
N ALA A 16 6.60 4.02 -4.77
CA ALA A 16 6.15 5.35 -4.38
C ALA A 16 4.87 5.72 -5.15
N LEU A 17 3.83 6.12 -4.42
CA LEU A 17 2.53 6.48 -4.98
C LEU A 17 2.23 7.95 -4.66
N PRO A 18 2.19 8.86 -5.66
CA PRO A 18 1.74 10.23 -5.45
C PRO A 18 0.35 10.27 -4.82
N ALA A 19 0.18 11.11 -3.79
CA ALA A 19 -1.01 11.07 -2.94
C ALA A 19 -1.73 12.41 -2.79
N ALA A 20 -1.35 13.43 -3.59
CA ALA A 20 -1.99 14.75 -3.55
C ALA A 20 -3.52 14.67 -3.77
N THR A 21 -3.98 13.81 -4.69
CA THR A 21 -5.41 13.56 -4.96
C THR A 21 -6.15 12.89 -3.81
N TYR A 22 -5.43 12.33 -2.83
CA TYR A 22 -5.97 11.66 -1.64
C TYR A 22 -5.80 12.50 -0.37
N GLY A 23 -5.49 13.79 -0.51
CA GLY A 23 -5.26 14.70 0.61
C GLY A 23 -3.86 14.60 1.24
N GLY A 24 -2.90 14.00 0.53
CA GLY A 24 -1.52 13.81 0.99
C GLY A 24 -1.23 12.39 1.50
N GLY A 25 0.05 12.06 1.57
CA GLY A 25 0.55 10.74 1.96
C GLY A 25 0.12 10.34 3.36
N ASP A 26 0.18 11.27 4.33
CA ASP A 26 -0.21 11.00 5.71
C ASP A 26 -1.72 10.81 5.85
N THR A 27 -2.51 11.65 5.19
CA THR A 27 -3.97 11.54 5.15
C THR A 27 -4.41 10.21 4.55
N ALA A 28 -3.84 9.84 3.39
CA ALA A 28 -4.13 8.58 2.72
C ALA A 28 -3.68 7.37 3.55
N SER A 29 -2.50 7.41 4.17
CA SER A 29 -1.99 6.33 5.03
C SER A 29 -2.90 6.11 6.25
N LYS A 30 -3.32 7.19 6.91
CA LYS A 30 -4.27 7.13 8.05
C LYS A 30 -5.64 6.62 7.65
N LEU A 31 -6.08 6.89 6.42
CA LEU A 31 -7.33 6.33 5.91
C LEU A 31 -7.21 4.82 5.68
N LEU A 32 -6.14 4.38 5.01
CA LEU A 32 -5.83 2.96 4.77
C LEU A 32 -5.71 2.15 6.07
N GLU A 33 -5.12 2.75 7.11
CA GLU A 33 -4.97 2.14 8.43
C GLU A 33 -6.31 1.68 9.02
N LYS A 34 -7.40 2.44 8.78
CA LYS A 34 -8.74 2.09 9.28
C LYS A 34 -9.25 0.75 8.73
N SER A 35 -8.72 0.30 7.59
CA SER A 35 -9.04 -0.98 6.95
C SER A 35 -7.92 -2.02 7.11
N ASN A 36 -7.01 -1.85 8.08
CA ASN A 36 -5.84 -2.71 8.32
C ASN A 36 -4.82 -2.76 7.16
N LEU A 37 -4.72 -1.69 6.36
CA LEU A 37 -3.70 -1.54 5.33
C LEU A 37 -2.68 -0.50 5.77
N PHE A 38 -1.44 -0.92 6.01
CA PHE A 38 -0.41 -0.05 6.58
C PHE A 38 0.58 0.42 5.51
N THR A 39 0.76 1.73 5.41
CA THR A 39 1.71 2.39 4.50
C THR A 39 2.34 3.59 5.22
N SER A 40 3.29 4.27 4.59
CA SER A 40 4.00 5.41 5.20
C SER A 40 4.02 6.60 4.25
N GLY A 41 3.70 7.80 4.74
CA GLY A 41 3.91 9.03 3.99
C GLY A 41 5.40 9.27 3.69
N ILE A 42 5.70 9.72 2.47
CA ILE A 42 7.06 10.10 2.04
C ILE A 42 7.06 11.33 1.13
N GLY A 43 8.17 12.06 1.12
CA GLY A 43 8.41 13.13 0.17
C GLY A 43 8.91 12.60 -1.17
N LEU A 44 8.35 13.11 -2.27
CA LEU A 44 8.85 12.98 -3.63
C LEU A 44 9.23 14.37 -4.18
N PRO A 45 10.05 14.45 -5.25
CA PRO A 45 10.31 15.67 -6.00
C PRO A 45 9.07 16.09 -6.82
N LEU A 46 7.98 16.37 -6.10
CA LEU A 46 6.67 16.78 -6.56
C LEU A 46 6.24 18.00 -5.73
N PRO A 47 5.24 18.78 -6.16
CA PRO A 47 4.70 19.87 -5.34
C PRO A 47 4.35 19.39 -3.92
N PRO A 48 4.63 20.20 -2.88
CA PRO A 48 4.32 19.84 -1.51
C PRO A 48 2.80 19.83 -1.28
N VAL A 49 2.36 19.06 -0.28
CA VAL A 49 1.00 19.11 0.25
C VAL A 49 1.06 19.77 1.63
N PRO A 50 0.21 20.77 1.94
CA PRO A 50 0.23 21.42 3.25
C PRO A 50 0.05 20.42 4.39
N GLY A 51 0.90 20.49 5.41
CA GLY A 51 0.75 19.72 6.65
C GLY A 51 1.08 18.23 6.54
N GLY A 52 1.71 17.76 5.46
CA GLY A 52 2.13 16.36 5.36
C GLY A 52 2.96 16.04 4.13
N PHE A 53 3.20 14.74 3.94
CA PHE A 53 3.93 14.23 2.77
C PHE A 53 3.10 14.26 1.48
N ASN A 54 3.74 14.38 0.32
CA ASN A 54 3.06 14.43 -0.98
C ASN A 54 2.84 13.06 -1.65
N ALA A 55 3.36 11.97 -1.05
CA ALA A 55 3.23 10.61 -1.55
C ALA A 55 3.18 9.56 -0.42
N MET A 56 2.82 8.33 -0.77
CA MET A 56 2.93 7.14 0.08
C MET A 56 4.05 6.22 -0.41
N ARG A 57 4.69 5.51 0.52
CA ARG A 57 5.61 4.41 0.26
C ARG A 57 4.93 3.09 0.61
N LEU A 58 4.84 2.22 -0.39
CA LEU A 58 4.40 0.83 -0.26
C LEU A 58 5.64 -0.06 -0.21
N GLY A 59 5.63 -1.09 0.61
CA GLY A 59 6.71 -2.08 0.71
C GLY A 59 6.14 -3.50 0.70
N THR A 60 6.81 -4.42 0.01
CA THR A 60 6.38 -5.82 -0.11
C THR A 60 7.05 -6.76 0.90
N GLN A 61 8.09 -6.30 1.61
CA GLN A 61 8.96 -7.16 2.41
C GLN A 61 8.19 -8.02 3.41
N GLU A 62 7.33 -7.40 4.22
CA GLU A 62 6.62 -8.10 5.29
C GLU A 62 5.57 -9.06 4.73
N ILE A 63 4.77 -8.61 3.76
CA ILE A 63 3.75 -9.46 3.14
C ILE A 63 4.34 -10.65 2.39
N THR A 64 5.52 -10.48 1.77
CA THR A 64 6.28 -11.58 1.16
C THR A 64 6.79 -12.55 2.20
N ARG A 65 7.23 -12.09 3.38
CA ARG A 65 7.62 -12.99 4.49
C ARG A 65 6.43 -13.78 5.02
N TRP A 66 5.21 -13.27 4.93
CA TRP A 66 3.99 -14.04 5.26
C TRP A 66 3.49 -14.94 4.13
N GLY A 67 4.21 -15.02 3.01
CA GLY A 67 3.92 -15.95 1.92
C GLY A 67 3.09 -15.37 0.77
N MET A 68 2.83 -14.05 0.76
CA MET A 68 2.16 -13.42 -0.38
C MET A 68 3.06 -13.38 -1.61
N ARG A 69 2.46 -13.59 -2.79
CA ARG A 69 3.09 -13.70 -4.11
C ARG A 69 2.51 -12.66 -5.10
N PRO A 70 3.09 -12.48 -6.31
CA PRO A 70 2.61 -11.48 -7.28
C PRO A 70 1.10 -11.54 -7.56
N GLU A 71 0.52 -12.73 -7.66
CA GLU A 71 -0.91 -12.96 -7.86
C GLU A 71 -1.79 -12.37 -6.74
N ASN A 72 -1.25 -12.16 -5.54
CA ASN A 72 -1.97 -11.54 -4.43
C ASN A 72 -1.95 -10.01 -4.50
N MET A 73 -1.04 -9.42 -5.28
CA MET A 73 -0.88 -7.96 -5.32
C MET A 73 -2.05 -7.28 -6.02
N GLU A 74 -2.74 -7.96 -6.94
CA GLU A 74 -3.95 -7.46 -7.57
C GLU A 74 -5.08 -7.26 -6.55
N THR A 75 -5.30 -8.24 -5.67
CA THR A 75 -6.30 -8.12 -4.59
C THR A 75 -5.95 -6.99 -3.62
N ILE A 76 -4.67 -6.85 -3.25
CA ILE A 76 -4.22 -5.75 -2.39
C ILE A 76 -4.45 -4.40 -3.08
N ALA A 77 -4.11 -4.28 -4.37
CA ALA A 77 -4.35 -3.07 -5.14
C ALA A 77 -5.84 -2.72 -5.23
N ASP A 78 -6.73 -3.71 -5.40
CA ASP A 78 -8.18 -3.47 -5.38
C ASP A 78 -8.66 -2.95 -4.02
N PHE A 79 -8.15 -3.44 -2.89
CA PHE A 79 -8.49 -2.86 -1.58
C PHE A 79 -8.08 -1.38 -1.49
N PHE A 80 -6.90 -1.02 -2.00
CA PHE A 80 -6.48 0.39 -2.08
C PHE A 80 -7.43 1.20 -2.97
N CYS A 81 -7.79 0.69 -4.14
CA CYS A 81 -8.72 1.36 -5.05
C CYS A 81 -10.11 1.53 -4.45
N ARG A 82 -10.64 0.51 -3.78
CA ARG A 82 -11.96 0.56 -3.12
C ARG A 82 -12.01 1.64 -2.05
N LEU A 83 -10.93 1.80 -1.29
CA LEU A 83 -10.88 2.82 -0.24
C LEU A 83 -10.55 4.22 -0.78
N LEU A 84 -9.48 4.36 -1.56
CA LEU A 84 -8.96 5.67 -1.98
C LEU A 84 -9.70 6.26 -3.19
N LEU A 85 -10.22 5.41 -4.09
CA LEU A 85 -10.92 5.86 -5.31
C LEU A 85 -12.44 5.74 -5.17
N LYS A 86 -12.93 4.57 -4.73
CA LYS A 86 -14.37 4.31 -4.62
C LYS A 86 -14.97 4.78 -3.29
N GLN A 87 -14.13 5.25 -2.35
CA GLN A 87 -14.53 5.78 -1.05
C GLN A 87 -15.46 4.82 -0.27
N GLU A 88 -15.19 3.51 -0.38
CA GLU A 88 -15.91 2.51 0.40
C GLU A 88 -15.65 2.71 1.90
N LYS A 89 -16.66 2.43 2.72
CA LYS A 89 -16.58 2.57 4.18
C LYS A 89 -15.46 1.68 4.74
N PRO A 90 -14.50 2.23 5.51
CA PRO A 90 -13.37 1.47 6.01
C PRO A 90 -13.75 0.24 6.85
N GLU A 91 -14.87 0.33 7.59
CA GLU A 91 -15.33 -0.71 8.51
C GLU A 91 -15.73 -1.99 7.76
N LYS A 92 -16.37 -1.85 6.59
CA LYS A 92 -16.73 -2.99 5.75
C LYS A 92 -15.49 -3.62 5.14
N LEU A 93 -14.63 -2.78 4.55
CA LEU A 93 -13.40 -3.24 3.90
C LEU A 93 -12.44 -3.92 4.87
N LYS A 94 -12.38 -3.46 6.13
CA LYS A 94 -11.56 -4.04 7.20
C LYS A 94 -11.82 -5.55 7.36
N SER A 95 -13.09 -5.96 7.38
CA SER A 95 -13.46 -7.37 7.53
C SER A 95 -12.96 -8.23 6.36
N GLU A 96 -13.01 -7.70 5.14
CA GLU A 96 -12.52 -8.39 3.94
C GLU A 96 -10.99 -8.49 3.92
N VAL A 97 -10.28 -7.43 4.33
CA VAL A 97 -8.81 -7.45 4.47
C VAL A 97 -8.38 -8.47 5.53
N ILE A 98 -9.09 -8.53 6.67
CA ILE A 98 -8.84 -9.54 7.71
C ILE A 98 -9.05 -10.94 7.16
N GLU A 99 -10.16 -11.18 6.46
CA GLU A 99 -10.46 -12.50 5.89
C GLU A 99 -9.40 -12.93 4.88
N PHE A 100 -9.02 -12.04 3.96
CA PHE A 100 -7.93 -12.28 3.01
C PHE A 100 -6.61 -12.63 3.72
N ARG A 101 -6.30 -11.91 4.80
CA ARG A 101 -5.05 -12.09 5.56
C ARG A 101 -5.00 -13.44 6.30
N LYS A 102 -6.12 -14.11 6.56
CA LYS A 102 -6.18 -15.43 7.23
C LYS A 102 -5.45 -16.53 6.45
N ALA A 103 -5.33 -16.43 5.13
CA ALA A 103 -4.59 -17.41 4.34
C ALA A 103 -3.07 -17.40 4.60
N PHE A 104 -2.52 -16.37 5.25
CA PHE A 104 -1.08 -16.10 5.33
C PHE A 104 -0.53 -16.20 6.77
N GLN A 105 -0.69 -17.33 7.45
CA GLN A 105 -0.33 -17.47 8.88
C GLN A 105 1.09 -17.99 9.13
N LYS A 106 1.83 -18.37 8.08
CA LYS A 106 3.17 -18.93 8.20
C LYS A 106 4.21 -17.89 7.82
N LEU A 107 5.21 -17.73 8.68
CA LEU A 107 6.37 -16.91 8.37
C LEU A 107 7.38 -17.73 7.54
N HIS A 108 7.87 -17.14 6.46
CA HIS A 108 8.82 -17.72 5.52
C HIS A 108 10.20 -17.05 5.66
N TYR A 109 11.23 -17.70 5.10
CA TYR A 109 12.62 -17.23 5.12
C TYR A 109 13.20 -17.06 6.53
N ILE A 110 12.72 -17.88 7.47
CA ILE A 110 13.29 -18.05 8.80
C ILE A 110 14.12 -19.33 8.81
N ARG A 111 15.22 -19.32 9.56
CA ARG A 111 15.96 -20.55 9.87
C ARG A 111 15.23 -21.24 11.02
N ASP A 112 15.11 -22.55 10.92
CA ASP A 112 14.57 -23.42 11.98
C ASP A 112 15.45 -23.40 13.23
#